data_AF-A0A7C6BLS1-F1
#
_entry.id   AF-A0A7C6BLS1-F1
#
_cell.length_a   1.000
_cell.length_b   1.000
_cell.length_c   1.000
_cell.angle_alpha   90.00
_cell.angle_beta   90.00
_cell.angle_gamma   90.00
#
_symmetry.space_group_name_H-M   'P 1'
#
loop_
_entity.id
_entity.type
_entity.pdbx_description
1 polymer ?
#
loop_
_entity_poly.entity_id
_entity_poly.type
_entity_poly.pdbx_seq_one_letter_code
_entity_poly.pdbx_strand_id
1 'polypeptide(L)'
;MNFVKVPNELIYGYCRELFPNSIYMYMVILDKMWNESGKKYAFGSDRTLSEWTGIRRGHIHKYRQELIKAGLIKYIPQGTIYGDYDEKFKDMKSRYYPQLVAGDRNYICVPKDEILYNKQLKPNEKLVYILLLAILNKQKGYAYPSQAYMAETLGVSKRTIKRIISELEQKNFISVIRDDWNGSRTVNKYKPMYSIKQEAASMAS
;
A
#
# COMPACT_ATOMS: atom_id res chain seq x y z
N MET A 1 9.91 -4.82 -13.81
CA MET A 1 9.44 -3.55 -13.20
C MET A 1 9.37 -3.74 -11.68
N ASN A 2 10.14 -3.01 -10.87
CA ASN A 2 10.27 -3.26 -9.42
C ASN A 2 9.11 -2.67 -8.58
N PHE A 3 7.87 -2.88 -9.03
CA PHE A 3 6.67 -2.35 -8.37
C PHE A 3 5.61 -3.43 -8.25
N VAL A 4 4.82 -3.36 -7.19
CA VAL A 4 3.54 -4.09 -7.07
C VAL A 4 2.40 -3.13 -7.39
N LYS A 5 1.39 -3.61 -8.12
CA LYS A 5 0.15 -2.86 -8.34
C LYS A 5 -0.81 -3.15 -7.18
N VAL A 6 -1.13 -2.12 -6.40
CA VAL A 6 -2.06 -2.22 -5.27
C VAL A 6 -3.38 -1.52 -5.62
N PRO A 7 -4.54 -2.18 -5.54
CA PRO A 7 -5.83 -1.52 -5.78
C PRO A 7 -6.05 -0.34 -4.81
N ASN A 8 -6.58 0.78 -5.32
CA ASN A 8 -6.93 1.94 -4.49
C ASN A 8 -7.89 1.57 -3.35
N GLU A 9 -8.86 0.70 -3.61
CA GLU A 9 -9.85 0.24 -2.63
C GLU A 9 -9.21 -0.37 -1.38
N LEU A 10 -8.02 -0.97 -1.51
CA LEU A 10 -7.29 -1.50 -0.37
C LEU A 10 -6.91 -0.41 0.64
N ILE A 11 -6.61 0.80 0.13
CA ILE A 11 -6.26 1.96 0.96
C ILE A 11 -7.50 2.73 1.39
N TYR A 12 -8.45 2.97 0.50
CA TYR A 12 -9.60 3.84 0.77
C TYR A 12 -10.80 3.14 1.43
N GLY A 13 -10.98 1.83 1.20
CA GLY A 13 -12.05 1.03 1.80
C GLY A 13 -11.55 0.19 2.98
N TYR A 14 -10.54 -0.63 2.76
CA TYR A 14 -10.18 -1.68 3.72
C TYR A 14 -9.28 -1.24 4.87
N CYS A 15 -8.50 -0.15 4.76
CA CYS A 15 -7.63 0.27 5.86
C CYS A 15 -8.39 0.71 7.12
N ARG A 16 -9.67 1.08 7.00
CA ARG A 16 -10.54 1.39 8.14
C ARG A 16 -11.08 0.14 8.83
N GLU A 17 -11.20 -0.94 8.08
CA GLU A 17 -11.89 -2.16 8.50
C GLU A 17 -10.92 -3.24 8.99
N LEU A 18 -9.71 -3.25 8.43
CA LEU A 18 -8.75 -4.34 8.64
C LEU A 18 -7.50 -3.90 9.40
N PHE A 19 -6.87 -4.83 10.10
CA PHE A 19 -5.58 -4.57 10.72
C PHE A 19 -4.51 -4.20 9.68
N PRO A 20 -3.59 -3.27 9.99
CA PRO A 20 -2.51 -2.87 9.09
C PRO A 20 -1.64 -4.03 8.60
N ASN A 21 -1.45 -5.06 9.44
CA ASN A 21 -0.74 -6.27 9.07
C ASN A 21 -1.51 -7.13 8.07
N SER A 22 -2.83 -7.15 8.11
CA SER A 22 -3.67 -7.86 7.14
C SER A 22 -3.58 -7.20 5.78
N ILE A 23 -3.69 -5.86 5.75
CA ILE A 23 -3.49 -5.08 4.53
C ILE A 23 -2.09 -5.32 3.95
N TYR A 24 -1.04 -5.21 4.78
CA TYR A 24 0.34 -5.47 4.36
C TYR A 24 0.53 -6.90 3.84
N MET A 25 0.00 -7.90 4.55
CA MET A 25 0.06 -9.30 4.13
C MET A 25 -0.64 -9.51 2.77
N TYR A 26 -1.78 -8.86 2.54
CA TYR A 26 -2.46 -8.91 1.25
C TYR A 26 -1.64 -8.28 0.13
N MET A 27 -0.99 -7.14 0.35
CA MET A 27 -0.08 -6.55 -0.64
C MET A 27 1.08 -7.48 -1.01
N VAL A 28 1.63 -8.21 -0.03
CA VAL A 28 2.66 -9.22 -0.29
C VAL A 28 2.10 -10.40 -1.08
N ILE A 29 0.89 -10.87 -0.75
CA ILE A 29 0.19 -11.91 -1.52
C ILE A 29 0.00 -11.45 -2.98
N LEU A 30 -0.47 -10.22 -3.21
CA LEU A 30 -0.63 -9.65 -4.56
C LEU A 30 0.69 -9.67 -5.36
N ASP A 31 1.81 -9.32 -4.72
CA ASP A 31 3.13 -9.40 -5.34
C ASP A 31 3.52 -10.85 -5.72
N LYS A 32 3.19 -11.83 -4.87
CA LYS A 32 3.47 -13.25 -5.12
C LYS A 32 2.52 -13.92 -6.11
N MET A 33 1.32 -13.38 -6.29
CA MET A 33 0.37 -13.87 -7.29
C MET A 33 0.84 -13.56 -8.70
N TRP A 34 1.42 -12.38 -8.92
CA TRP A 34 1.76 -11.91 -10.27
C TRP A 34 3.08 -12.50 -10.76
N ASN A 35 3.02 -13.64 -11.47
CA ASN A 35 4.16 -14.17 -12.21
C ASN A 35 4.10 -13.82 -13.70
N GLU A 36 5.22 -13.95 -14.41
CA GLU A 36 5.35 -13.67 -15.86
C GLU A 36 4.39 -14.50 -16.73
N SER A 37 3.80 -15.56 -16.16
CA SER A 37 2.82 -16.44 -16.81
C SER A 37 1.36 -16.03 -16.60
N GLY A 38 1.09 -14.91 -15.89
CA GLY A 38 -0.27 -14.44 -15.62
C GLY A 38 -1.06 -15.28 -14.62
N LYS A 39 -0.40 -16.05 -13.74
CA LYS A 39 -1.09 -16.76 -12.65
C LYS A 39 -1.82 -15.77 -11.75
N LYS A 40 -2.98 -16.20 -11.23
CA LYS A 40 -3.89 -15.41 -10.38
C LYS A 40 -4.02 -16.01 -8.97
N TYR A 41 -2.99 -16.68 -8.48
CA TYR A 41 -2.99 -17.30 -7.15
C TYR A 41 -1.56 -17.39 -6.62
N ALA A 42 -1.43 -17.54 -5.30
CA ALA A 42 -0.16 -17.77 -4.63
C ALA A 42 -0.24 -19.03 -3.75
N PHE A 43 0.77 -19.89 -3.79
CA PHE A 43 0.85 -21.02 -2.86
C PHE A 43 1.60 -20.59 -1.61
N GLY A 44 0.98 -20.70 -0.44
CA GLY A 44 1.58 -20.31 0.82
C GLY A 44 0.86 -20.90 2.04
N SER A 45 1.62 -21.64 2.84
CA SER A 45 1.22 -22.03 4.20
C SER A 45 1.34 -20.83 5.17
N ASP A 46 0.90 -20.99 6.42
CA ASP A 46 1.16 -20.00 7.47
C ASP A 46 2.64 -19.72 7.69
N ARG A 47 3.48 -20.75 7.50
CA ARG A 47 4.94 -20.61 7.55
C ARG A 47 5.42 -19.74 6.38
N THR A 48 4.95 -20.02 5.17
CA THR A 48 5.32 -19.28 3.97
C THR A 48 4.91 -17.80 4.06
N LEU A 49 3.70 -17.51 4.52
CA LEU A 49 3.24 -16.14 4.75
C LEU A 49 4.07 -15.42 5.81
N SER A 50 4.46 -16.12 6.88
CA SER A 50 5.36 -15.60 7.91
C SER A 50 6.74 -15.26 7.33
N GLU A 51 7.29 -16.13 6.47
CA GLU A 51 8.57 -15.91 5.79
C GLU A 51 8.51 -14.73 4.83
N TRP A 52 7.43 -14.57 4.05
CA TRP A 52 7.29 -13.48 3.09
C TRP A 52 7.09 -12.11 3.74
N THR A 53 6.35 -12.06 4.85
CA THR A 53 5.95 -10.81 5.50
C THR A 53 6.84 -10.44 6.69
N GLY A 54 7.57 -11.40 7.26
CA GLY A 54 8.23 -11.25 8.56
C GLY A 54 7.26 -11.16 9.75
N ILE A 55 5.94 -11.32 9.53
CA ILE A 55 4.96 -11.35 10.61
C ILE A 55 5.16 -12.66 11.40
N ARG A 56 5.14 -12.57 12.73
CA ARG A 56 5.24 -13.76 13.60
C ARG A 56 4.17 -14.79 13.24
N ARG A 57 4.59 -16.05 13.07
CA ARG A 57 3.72 -17.16 12.64
C ARG A 57 2.42 -17.28 13.43
N GLY A 58 2.46 -17.06 14.75
CA GLY A 58 1.27 -17.09 15.62
C GLY A 58 0.19 -16.04 15.30
N HIS A 59 0.53 -14.98 14.55
CA HIS A 59 -0.43 -13.95 14.13
C HIS A 59 -0.95 -14.14 12.70
N ILE A 60 -0.31 -14.98 11.89
CA ILE A 60 -0.69 -15.16 10.47
C ILE A 60 -2.13 -15.65 10.36
N HIS A 61 -2.51 -16.64 11.18
CA HIS A 61 -3.87 -17.17 11.16
C HIS A 61 -4.91 -16.06 11.39
N LYS A 62 -4.69 -15.18 12.37
CA LYS A 62 -5.58 -14.05 12.68
C LYS A 62 -5.78 -13.15 11.45
N TYR A 63 -4.68 -12.69 10.84
CA TYR A 63 -4.74 -11.78 9.70
C TYR A 63 -5.32 -12.45 8.45
N ARG A 64 -5.04 -13.75 8.27
CA ARG A 64 -5.61 -14.51 7.16
C ARG A 64 -7.12 -14.62 7.30
N GLN A 65 -7.62 -14.93 8.50
CA GLN A 65 -9.07 -15.00 8.75
C GLN A 65 -9.75 -13.66 8.48
N GLU A 66 -9.09 -12.55 8.78
CA GLU A 66 -9.60 -11.22 8.48
C GLU A 66 -9.72 -10.98 6.96
N LEU A 67 -8.69 -11.33 6.19
CA LEU A 67 -8.72 -11.23 4.73
C LEU A 67 -9.75 -12.16 4.09
N ILE A 68 -9.95 -13.37 4.64
CA ILE A 68 -11.00 -14.30 4.18
C ILE A 68 -12.38 -13.72 4.43
N LYS A 69 -12.63 -13.20 5.64
CA LYS A 69 -13.92 -12.57 6.00
C LYS A 69 -14.22 -11.34 5.15
N ALA A 70 -13.18 -10.57 4.81
CA ALA A 70 -13.27 -9.41 3.92
C ALA A 70 -13.46 -9.79 2.43
N GLY A 71 -13.39 -11.07 2.08
CA GLY A 71 -13.48 -11.57 0.70
C GLY A 71 -12.23 -11.34 -0.13
N LEU A 72 -11.15 -10.79 0.44
CA LEU A 72 -9.92 -10.46 -0.30
C LEU A 72 -9.13 -11.69 -0.75
N ILE A 73 -9.23 -12.79 0.02
CA ILE A 73 -8.60 -14.07 -0.33
C ILE A 73 -9.54 -15.24 -0.07
N LYS A 74 -9.38 -16.31 -0.85
CA LYS A 74 -9.86 -17.65 -0.53
C LYS A 74 -8.69 -18.53 -0.13
N TYR A 75 -8.88 -19.34 0.90
CA TYR A 75 -7.88 -20.28 1.38
C TYR A 75 -8.38 -21.72 1.18
N ILE A 76 -7.61 -22.53 0.46
CA ILE A 76 -7.89 -23.96 0.31
C ILE A 76 -7.05 -24.74 1.33
N PRO A 77 -7.67 -25.67 2.10
CA PRO A 77 -6.91 -26.63 2.90
C PRO A 77 -5.88 -27.33 2.01
N GLN A 78 -4.60 -27.37 2.43
CA GLN A 78 -3.36 -27.72 1.68
C GLN A 78 -2.41 -26.53 1.41
N GLY A 79 -2.82 -25.30 1.73
CA GLY A 79 -1.91 -24.13 1.72
C GLY A 79 -1.93 -23.33 0.42
N THR A 80 -2.98 -23.46 -0.40
CA THR A 80 -3.18 -22.61 -1.58
C THR A 80 -3.98 -21.37 -1.21
N ILE A 81 -3.44 -20.19 -1.49
CA ILE A 81 -4.12 -18.91 -1.32
C ILE A 81 -4.51 -18.37 -2.69
N TYR A 82 -5.81 -18.23 -2.94
CA TYR A 82 -6.31 -17.50 -4.08
C TYR A 82 -6.57 -16.07 -3.61
N GLY A 83 -5.89 -15.09 -4.18
CA GLY A 83 -6.45 -13.73 -4.19
C GLY A 83 -7.63 -13.73 -5.14
N ASP A 84 -8.67 -12.99 -4.80
CA ASP A 84 -9.98 -13.09 -5.43
C ASP A 84 -9.97 -13.05 -6.98
N TYR A 85 -10.46 -14.13 -7.58
CA TYR A 85 -11.27 -14.12 -8.79
C TYR A 85 -12.41 -15.12 -8.55
N ASP A 86 -13.44 -14.70 -7.83
CA ASP A 86 -14.69 -15.43 -7.71
C ASP A 86 -15.75 -14.88 -8.68
N GLU A 87 -16.61 -15.78 -9.15
CA GLU A 87 -17.66 -15.53 -10.14
C GLU A 87 -18.66 -14.43 -9.75
N LYS A 88 -18.69 -14.00 -8.48
CA LYS A 88 -19.43 -12.81 -8.03
C LYS A 88 -18.95 -11.50 -8.65
N PHE A 89 -17.73 -11.47 -9.21
CA PHE A 89 -17.21 -10.32 -9.96
C PHE A 89 -17.38 -10.47 -11.49
N LYS A 90 -18.00 -11.55 -12.00
CA LYS A 90 -18.33 -11.69 -13.44
C LYS A 90 -19.29 -10.58 -13.92
N ASP A 91 -20.16 -10.10 -13.04
CA ASP A 91 -21.13 -9.04 -13.36
C ASP A 91 -20.62 -7.62 -13.11
N MET A 92 -19.37 -7.44 -12.69
CA MET A 92 -18.68 -6.17 -12.91
C MET A 92 -18.26 -6.07 -14.39
N LYS A 93 -19.28 -6.13 -15.28
CA LYS A 93 -19.18 -5.90 -16.71
C LYS A 93 -18.32 -4.68 -16.94
N SER A 94 -17.14 -4.88 -17.55
CA SER A 94 -16.55 -4.06 -18.64
C SER A 94 -16.46 -2.53 -18.47
N ARG A 95 -16.90 -1.96 -17.34
CA ARG A 95 -17.05 -0.53 -17.08
C ARG A 95 -16.02 -0.03 -16.05
N TYR A 96 -15.31 -0.96 -15.40
CA TYR A 96 -14.28 -0.68 -14.38
C TYR A 96 -12.92 -1.39 -14.60
N TYR A 97 -12.77 -2.13 -15.71
CA TYR A 97 -11.48 -2.61 -16.20
C TYR A 97 -11.12 -1.82 -17.47
N PRO A 98 -10.41 -0.68 -17.37
CA PRO A 98 -9.73 -0.15 -18.54
C PRO A 98 -8.63 -1.15 -18.88
N GLN A 99 -8.57 -1.49 -20.14
CA GLN A 99 -7.44 -2.15 -20.78
C GLN A 99 -6.15 -1.42 -20.36
N LEU A 100 -5.03 -2.16 -20.35
CA LEU A 100 -3.69 -1.65 -20.10
C LEU A 100 -3.38 -0.47 -21.04
N VAL A 101 -3.78 0.73 -20.63
CA VAL A 101 -3.54 1.99 -21.32
C VAL A 101 -2.88 2.90 -20.29
N ALA A 102 -1.77 3.52 -20.69
CA ALA A 102 -0.98 4.44 -19.89
C ALA A 102 -1.87 5.47 -19.14
N GLY A 103 -2.15 5.20 -17.86
CA GLY A 103 -3.02 6.04 -17.02
C GLY A 103 -3.89 5.30 -15.99
N ASP A 104 -3.36 4.32 -15.26
CA ASP A 104 -4.12 3.53 -14.26
C ASP A 104 -4.55 4.38 -13.04
N ARG A 105 -5.75 4.97 -13.04
CA ARG A 105 -6.32 5.68 -11.86
C ARG A 105 -6.85 4.76 -10.75
N ASN A 106 -6.83 3.43 -10.95
CA ASN A 106 -7.41 2.45 -10.02
C ASN A 106 -6.37 1.71 -9.16
N TYR A 107 -5.08 1.88 -9.47
CA TYR A 107 -3.98 1.19 -8.80
C TYR A 107 -2.89 2.16 -8.38
N ILE A 108 -2.24 1.84 -7.27
CA ILE A 108 -1.06 2.51 -6.75
C ILE A 108 0.14 1.62 -7.09
N CYS A 109 1.13 2.17 -7.78
CA CYS A 109 2.41 1.51 -8.00
C CYS A 109 3.27 1.67 -6.75
N VAL A 110 3.44 0.60 -5.98
CA VAL A 110 4.23 0.61 -4.74
C VAL A 110 5.62 0.03 -5.02
N PRO A 111 6.72 0.77 -4.73
CA PRO A 111 8.09 0.25 -4.86
C PRO A 111 8.29 -0.98 -3.97
N LYS A 112 8.79 -2.08 -4.54
CA LYS A 112 8.89 -3.35 -3.80
C LYS A 112 9.93 -3.28 -2.70
N ASP A 113 11.19 -2.99 -3.02
CA ASP A 113 12.28 -3.11 -2.05
C ASP A 113 12.28 -1.94 -1.06
N GLU A 114 11.96 -0.75 -1.54
CA GLU A 114 12.07 0.48 -0.77
C GLU A 114 10.87 0.68 0.14
N ILE A 115 9.69 0.16 -0.23
CA ILE A 115 8.45 0.34 0.54
C ILE A 115 7.87 -0.99 0.99
N LEU A 116 7.49 -1.90 0.09
CA LEU A 116 6.74 -3.11 0.46
C LEU A 116 7.57 -4.05 1.35
N TYR A 117 8.79 -4.39 0.94
CA TYR A 117 9.67 -5.33 1.62
C TYR A 117 10.65 -4.65 2.58
N ASN A 118 10.58 -3.33 2.71
CA ASN A 118 11.49 -2.58 3.57
C ASN A 118 11.25 -2.90 5.05
N LYS A 119 12.26 -3.49 5.69
CA LYS A 119 12.22 -3.89 7.10
C LYS A 119 12.32 -2.72 8.08
N GLN A 120 12.79 -1.55 7.64
CA GLN A 120 12.84 -0.35 8.47
C GLN A 120 11.46 0.31 8.64
N LEU A 121 10.51 -0.03 7.77
CA LEU A 121 9.13 0.47 7.83
C LEU A 121 8.20 -0.54 8.48
N LYS A 122 7.50 -0.11 9.53
CA LYS A 122 6.36 -0.83 10.10
C LYS A 122 5.20 -0.81 9.10
N PRO A 123 4.27 -1.78 9.17
CA PRO A 123 3.08 -1.83 8.31
C PRO A 123 2.32 -0.49 8.22
N ASN A 124 2.06 0.16 9.36
CA ASN A 124 1.38 1.46 9.38
C ASN A 124 2.17 2.59 8.68
N GLU A 125 3.50 2.56 8.77
CA GLU A 125 4.34 3.55 8.07
C GLU A 125 4.27 3.33 6.55
N LYS A 126 4.23 2.05 6.12
CA LYS A 126 4.00 1.69 4.71
C LYS A 126 2.65 2.22 4.23
N LEU A 127 1.57 2.03 5.00
CA LEU A 127 0.24 2.52 4.63
C LEU A 127 0.18 4.04 4.49
N VAL A 128 0.79 4.80 5.41
CA VAL A 128 0.87 6.26 5.29
C VAL A 128 1.66 6.65 4.03
N TYR A 129 2.81 6.03 3.79
CA TYR A 129 3.59 6.31 2.59
C TYR A 129 2.82 6.00 1.30
N ILE A 130 2.14 4.86 1.25
CA ILE A 130 1.34 4.43 0.09
C ILE A 130 0.16 5.39 -0.14
N LEU A 131 -0.51 5.86 0.91
CA LEU A 131 -1.53 6.88 0.79
C LEU A 131 -0.96 8.18 0.21
N LEU A 132 0.25 8.61 0.64
CA LEU A 132 0.93 9.77 0.06
C LEU A 132 1.24 9.57 -1.43
N LEU A 133 1.64 8.36 -1.85
CA LEU A 133 1.81 8.05 -3.28
C LEU A 133 0.49 8.12 -4.04
N ALA A 134 -0.61 7.65 -3.46
CA ALA A 134 -1.92 7.60 -4.10
C ALA A 134 -2.48 8.99 -4.42
N ILE A 135 -2.18 9.98 -3.58
CA ILE A 135 -2.65 11.37 -3.71
C ILE A 135 -1.55 12.34 -4.16
N LEU A 136 -0.38 11.82 -4.56
CA LEU A 136 0.76 12.63 -4.96
C LEU A 136 0.40 13.47 -6.18
N ASN A 137 0.56 14.79 -6.07
CA ASN A 137 0.51 15.63 -7.25
C ASN A 137 1.81 15.45 -8.04
N LYS A 138 1.75 14.72 -9.14
CA LYS A 138 2.93 14.38 -9.96
C LYS A 138 3.64 15.61 -10.53
N GLN A 139 2.92 16.67 -10.89
CA GLN A 139 3.52 17.90 -11.43
C GLN A 139 4.26 18.69 -10.33
N LYS A 140 3.72 18.71 -9.12
CA LYS A 140 4.29 19.46 -7.99
C LYS A 140 5.33 18.65 -7.20
N GLY A 141 5.30 17.33 -7.29
CA GLY A 141 6.19 16.43 -6.56
C GLY A 141 5.87 16.29 -5.06
N TYR A 142 4.69 16.73 -4.60
CA TYR A 142 4.28 16.60 -3.20
C TYR A 142 2.76 16.38 -3.05
N ALA A 143 2.38 15.76 -1.94
CA ALA A 143 1.02 15.59 -1.46
C ALA A 143 0.73 16.58 -0.33
N TYR A 144 -0.52 16.99 -0.13
CA TYR A 144 -0.90 17.93 0.94
C TYR A 144 -2.20 17.54 1.67
N PRO A 145 -2.40 16.26 2.06
CA PRO A 145 -3.54 15.88 2.87
C PRO A 145 -3.47 16.49 4.28
N SER A 146 -4.64 16.77 4.86
CA SER A 146 -4.69 17.03 6.30
C SER A 146 -4.36 15.75 7.08
N GLN A 147 -3.78 15.89 8.28
CA GLN A 147 -3.56 14.72 9.14
C GLN A 147 -4.87 14.06 9.61
N ALA A 148 -5.96 14.82 9.64
CA ALA A 148 -7.29 14.29 9.94
C ALA A 148 -7.79 13.38 8.82
N TYR A 149 -7.62 13.81 7.56
CA TYR A 149 -7.94 12.98 6.40
C TYR A 149 -7.15 11.66 6.41
N MET A 150 -5.83 11.72 6.59
CA MET A 150 -5.02 10.50 6.66
C MET A 150 -5.43 9.57 7.82
N ALA A 151 -5.75 10.15 8.98
CA ALA A 151 -6.20 9.41 10.15
C ALA A 151 -7.51 8.67 9.85
N GLU A 152 -8.47 9.38 9.27
CA GLU A 152 -9.76 8.82 8.88
C GLU A 152 -9.59 7.72 7.82
N THR A 153 -8.90 8.01 6.72
CA THR A 153 -8.65 7.03 5.62
C THR A 153 -7.98 5.75 6.12
N LEU A 154 -7.02 5.86 7.05
CA LEU A 154 -6.25 4.71 7.53
C LEU A 154 -6.80 4.08 8.81
N GLY A 155 -7.94 4.54 9.32
CA GLY A 155 -8.55 3.98 10.54
C GLY A 155 -7.69 4.14 11.80
N VAL A 156 -6.86 5.18 11.89
CA VAL A 156 -5.96 5.43 13.03
C VAL A 156 -6.16 6.82 13.62
N SER A 157 -5.68 7.03 14.86
CA SER A 157 -5.77 8.36 15.47
C SER A 157 -4.88 9.41 14.76
N LYS A 158 -5.28 10.68 14.82
CA LYS A 158 -4.43 11.80 14.36
C LYS A 158 -3.07 11.85 15.08
N ARG A 159 -3.01 11.46 16.36
CA ARG A 159 -1.76 11.32 17.12
C ARG A 159 -0.84 10.27 16.50
N THR A 160 -1.40 9.15 16.05
CA THR A 160 -0.68 8.08 15.34
C THR A 160 -0.12 8.59 14.03
N ILE A 161 -0.91 9.33 13.24
CA ILE A 161 -0.45 9.95 11.98
C ILE A 161 0.71 10.92 12.24
N LYS A 162 0.59 11.82 13.21
CA LYS A 162 1.66 12.76 13.56
C LYS A 162 2.97 12.04 13.91
N ARG A 163 2.89 10.96 14.70
CA ARG A 163 4.04 10.13 15.04
C ARG A 163 4.64 9.45 13.81
N ILE A 164 3.82 8.83 12.95
CA ILE A 164 4.28 8.14 11.74
C ILE A 164 4.97 9.12 10.77
N ILE A 165 4.41 10.31 10.57
CA ILE A 165 5.04 11.35 9.74
C ILE A 165 6.43 11.69 10.28
N SER A 166 6.57 11.88 11.59
CA SER A 166 7.87 12.14 12.23
C SER A 166 8.84 10.97 12.05
N GLU A 167 8.37 9.72 12.20
CA GLU A 167 9.22 8.53 11.99
C GLU A 167 9.65 8.41 10.52
N LEU A 168 8.76 8.66 9.55
CA LEU A 168 9.07 8.66 8.12
C LEU A 168 10.05 9.78 7.72
N GLU A 169 9.90 10.97 8.29
CA GLU A 169 10.79 12.12 8.08
C GLU A 169 12.19 11.82 8.64
N GLN A 170 12.29 11.33 9.88
CA GLN A 170 13.57 10.92 10.50
C GLN A 170 14.29 9.82 9.72
N LYS A 171 13.54 8.90 9.12
CA LYS A 171 14.07 7.82 8.28
C LYS A 171 14.35 8.24 6.83
N ASN A 172 14.17 9.52 6.48
CA ASN A 172 14.36 10.08 5.14
C ASN A 172 13.49 9.43 4.04
N PHE A 173 12.31 8.94 4.39
CA PHE A 173 11.34 8.46 3.40
C PHE A 173 10.51 9.62 2.83
N ILE A 174 10.27 10.65 3.64
CA ILE A 174 9.54 11.85 3.22
C ILE A 174 10.27 13.10 3.70
N SER A 175 10.06 14.21 3.00
CA SER A 175 10.35 15.55 3.48
C SER A 175 9.04 16.27 3.78
N VAL A 176 8.93 16.91 4.95
CA VAL A 176 7.76 17.69 5.33
C VAL A 176 8.07 19.18 5.14
N ILE A 177 7.44 19.78 4.14
CA ILE A 177 7.54 21.22 3.88
C ILE A 177 6.43 21.88 4.68
N ARG A 178 6.85 22.74 5.60
CA ARG A 178 5.99 23.56 6.44
C ARG A 178 6.09 24.97 5.85
N ASP A 179 5.02 25.45 5.22
CA ASP A 179 5.00 26.85 4.79
C ASP A 179 4.91 27.71 6.05
N ASP A 180 5.79 28.69 6.20
CA ASP A 180 5.79 29.66 7.29
C ASP A 180 5.18 30.98 6.79
N TRP A 181 3.95 31.38 7.17
CA TRP A 181 3.53 32.80 7.11
C TRP A 181 2.23 33.17 7.89
N ASN A 182 2.22 34.39 8.50
CA ASN A 182 1.17 35.18 9.18
C ASN A 182 -0.28 34.64 9.17
N GLY A 183 -0.69 34.01 10.26
CA GLY A 183 -2.08 34.06 10.73
C GLY A 183 -3.11 33.17 10.01
N SER A 184 -2.72 32.43 8.96
CA SER A 184 -3.56 31.41 8.32
C SER A 184 -3.02 30.01 8.60
N ARG A 185 -3.90 29.01 8.78
CA ARG A 185 -3.51 27.60 9.00
C ARG A 185 -2.74 27.09 7.78
N THR A 186 -1.43 26.96 7.90
CA THR A 186 -0.60 26.37 6.85
C THR A 186 -0.83 24.85 6.82
N VAL A 187 -0.95 24.29 5.62
CA VAL A 187 -1.11 22.85 5.41
C VAL A 187 0.25 22.26 5.09
N ASN A 188 0.68 21.28 5.88
CA ASN A 188 1.91 20.55 5.61
C ASN A 188 1.87 19.91 4.22
N LYS A 189 2.95 20.06 3.46
CA LYS A 189 3.18 19.32 2.22
C LYS A 189 4.18 18.20 2.49
N TYR A 190 3.96 17.04 1.90
CA TYR A 190 4.75 15.83 2.08
C TYR A 190 5.33 15.42 0.74
N LYS A 191 6.66 15.43 0.62
CA LYS A 191 7.39 15.02 -0.57
C LYS A 191 8.01 13.63 -0.34
N PRO A 192 7.56 12.58 -1.04
CA PRO A 192 8.22 11.27 -1.01
C PRO A 192 9.64 11.36 -1.57
N MET A 193 10.63 10.80 -0.87
CA MET A 193 12.05 10.96 -1.24
C MET A 193 12.57 9.88 -2.21
N TYR A 194 11.75 8.86 -2.53
CA TYR A 194 12.13 7.82 -3.50
C TYR A 194 12.32 8.35 -4.94
N SER A 195 11.74 9.51 -5.29
CA SER A 195 11.85 10.07 -6.65
C SER A 195 13.27 10.53 -7.02
N ILE A 196 14.12 10.82 -6.03
CA ILE A 196 15.45 11.43 -6.28
C ILE A 196 16.45 10.43 -6.88
N LYS A 197 16.22 9.11 -6.76
CA LYS A 197 17.11 8.10 -7.36
C LYS A 197 16.75 7.69 -8.78
N GLN A 198 15.52 7.93 -9.25
CA GLN A 198 15.13 7.59 -10.62
C GLN A 198 15.42 8.73 -11.62
N GLU A 199 15.29 10.00 -11.20
CA GLU A 199 15.64 11.14 -12.06
C GLU A 199 17.15 11.25 -12.32
N ALA A 200 18.00 10.86 -11.36
CA ALA A 200 19.45 10.80 -11.56
C ALA A 200 19.88 9.68 -12.54
N ALA A 201 19.07 8.62 -12.67
CA ALA A 201 19.34 7.53 -13.61
C ALA A 201 18.80 7.83 -15.03
N SER A 202 17.73 8.63 -15.16
CA SER A 202 17.18 9.03 -16.47
C SER A 202 17.83 10.28 -17.07
N MET A 203 18.61 11.05 -16.30
CA MET A 203 19.40 12.19 -16.82
C MET A 203 20.87 11.84 -17.09
N ALA A 204 21.28 10.60 -16.77
CA ALA A 204 22.62 10.07 -17.03
C ALA A 204 22.64 8.98 -18.13
N SER A 205 21.50 8.79 -18.83
CA SER A 205 21.31 7.90 -19.98
C SER A 205 20.85 8.70 -21.19
#